data_AF-Q2LV84-F1
#
_entry.id   AF-Q2LV84-F1
#
_cell.length_a   1.000
_cell.length_b   1.000
_cell.length_c   1.000
_cell.angle_alpha   90.00
_cell.angle_beta   90.00
_cell.angle_gamma   90.00
#
_symmetry.space_group_name_H-M   'P 1'
#
loop_
_entity.id
_entity.type
_entity.pdbx_description
1 polymer ?
#
loop_
_entity_poly.entity_id
_entity_poly.type
_entity_poly.pdbx_seq_one_letter_code
_entity_poly.pdbx_strand_id
1 'polypeptide(L)'
;MDNLAGSAYLIPFTIIFFWVGFGLSQLIIKTKLSGKDILLSLVISWIVSSIPQLFLGTEIYKTINEAIIVCVVSFFISIIMRNKAKNNELNQYVNLINNNSNEVKRIKIGFDWPCCLFGFFFGVPLFLKKLNSWGGVITGIVILYVLLNTSESSHARNAAFVIFLVIIGFSIFLGFKANEMAAKQLIDNGWKFKEGEDSNVALASEKWNINRKEKNEL
;
A
#
# COMPACT_ATOMS: atom_id res chain seq x y z
N MET A 1 -18.29 37.91 28.39
CA MET A 1 -18.08 38.62 27.10
C MET A 1 -17.10 37.78 26.28
N ASP A 2 -17.36 36.47 26.11
CA ASP A 2 -16.29 35.48 25.89
C ASP A 2 -16.58 34.45 24.78
N ASN A 3 -17.27 34.85 23.71
CA ASN A 3 -17.58 33.94 22.58
C ASN A 3 -17.04 34.41 21.21
N LEU A 4 -16.03 35.29 21.20
CA LEU A 4 -15.41 35.80 19.96
C LEU A 4 -14.08 35.12 19.59
N ALA A 5 -13.56 34.20 20.41
CA ALA A 5 -12.29 33.51 20.15
C ALA A 5 -12.39 32.30 19.20
N GLY A 6 -13.61 31.84 18.86
CA GLY A 6 -13.83 30.64 18.03
C GLY A 6 -13.64 30.83 16.53
N SER A 7 -13.69 32.05 16.00
CA SER A 7 -13.64 32.30 14.54
C SER A 7 -12.24 32.57 14.00
N ALA A 8 -11.25 32.88 14.86
CA ALA A 8 -9.88 33.21 14.43
C ALA A 8 -9.09 31.97 13.95
N TYR A 9 -9.50 30.76 14.32
CA TYR A 9 -8.82 29.50 13.97
C TYR A 9 -9.35 28.82 12.69
N LEU A 10 -10.46 29.30 12.12
CA LEU A 10 -11.01 28.78 10.86
C LEU A 10 -10.30 29.35 9.63
N ILE A 11 -9.70 30.55 9.74
CA ILE A 11 -9.03 31.24 8.63
C ILE A 11 -7.71 30.54 8.20
N PRO A 12 -6.86 30.01 9.11
CA PRO A 12 -5.70 29.21 8.70
C PRO A 12 -6.10 27.86 8.08
N PHE A 13 -7.25 27.30 8.47
CA PHE A 13 -7.69 25.95 8.12
C PHE A 13 -8.09 25.83 6.64
N THR A 14 -8.81 26.81 6.10
CA THR A 14 -9.19 26.85 4.68
C THR A 14 -7.97 27.11 3.79
N ILE A 15 -6.99 27.88 4.27
CA ILE A 15 -5.77 28.19 3.52
C ILE A 15 -4.89 26.95 3.37
N ILE A 16 -4.73 26.13 4.43
CA ILE A 16 -3.93 24.90 4.35
C ILE A 16 -4.58 23.87 3.43
N PHE A 17 -5.90 23.64 3.54
CA PHE A 17 -6.61 22.73 2.63
C PHE A 17 -6.60 23.21 1.18
N PHE A 18 -6.68 24.53 0.96
CA PHE A 18 -6.56 25.12 -0.36
C PHE A 18 -5.15 24.91 -0.95
N TRP A 19 -4.09 25.07 -0.16
CA TRP A 19 -2.71 24.86 -0.63
C TRP A 19 -2.36 23.38 -0.84
N VAL A 20 -2.87 22.46 -0.01
CA VAL A 20 -2.71 21.02 -0.22
C VAL A 20 -3.49 20.57 -1.47
N GLY A 21 -4.73 21.04 -1.63
CA GLY A 21 -5.54 20.80 -2.82
C GLY A 21 -4.92 21.39 -4.09
N PHE A 22 -4.35 22.60 -4.01
CA PHE A 22 -3.65 23.26 -5.12
C PHE A 22 -2.33 22.57 -5.45
N GLY A 23 -1.55 22.12 -4.45
CA GLY A 23 -0.34 21.34 -4.66
C GLY A 23 -0.62 20.01 -5.36
N LEU A 24 -1.67 19.31 -4.92
CA LEU A 24 -2.16 18.09 -5.57
C LEU A 24 -2.66 18.35 -7.00
N SER A 25 -3.41 19.43 -7.24
CA SER A 25 -3.91 19.74 -8.59
C SER A 25 -2.77 20.07 -9.56
N GLN A 26 -1.74 20.81 -9.13
CA GLN A 26 -0.55 21.09 -9.93
C GLN A 26 0.27 19.81 -10.22
N LEU A 27 0.33 18.87 -9.27
CA LEU A 27 0.99 17.57 -9.47
C LEU A 27 0.22 16.66 -10.44
N ILE A 28 -1.12 16.76 -10.43
CA ILE A 28 -2.03 16.03 -11.33
C ILE A 28 -1.93 16.57 -12.76
N ILE A 29 -1.90 17.89 -12.95
CA ILE A 29 -1.72 18.53 -14.27
C ILE A 29 -0.40 18.11 -14.92
N LYS A 30 0.67 17.93 -14.12
CA LYS A 30 1.99 17.56 -14.62
C LYS A 30 2.13 16.09 -15.03
N THR A 31 1.21 15.20 -14.64
CA THR A 31 1.37 13.73 -14.77
C THR A 31 0.50 13.06 -15.84
N LYS A 32 -0.27 13.81 -16.66
CA LYS A 32 -1.18 13.25 -17.70
C LYS A 32 -2.07 12.10 -17.17
N LEU A 33 -2.60 12.24 -15.95
CA LEU A 33 -3.50 11.24 -15.36
C LEU A 33 -4.85 11.19 -16.12
N SER A 34 -5.40 9.98 -16.28
CA SER A 34 -6.74 9.77 -16.84
C SER A 34 -7.81 10.40 -15.96
N GLY A 35 -8.89 10.92 -16.53
CA GLY A 35 -9.99 11.55 -15.77
C GLY A 35 -10.59 10.65 -14.68
N LYS A 36 -10.54 9.32 -14.86
CA LYS A 36 -10.96 8.34 -13.83
C LYS A 36 -10.03 8.28 -12.62
N ASP A 37 -8.72 8.47 -12.84
CA ASP A 37 -7.71 8.49 -11.79
C ASP A 37 -7.79 9.77 -10.95
N ILE A 38 -8.17 10.89 -11.58
CA ILE A 38 -8.42 12.17 -10.89
C ILE A 38 -9.62 12.02 -9.95
N LEU A 39 -10.74 11.50 -10.47
CA LEU A 39 -11.98 11.30 -9.70
C LEU A 39 -11.73 10.38 -8.48
N LEU A 40 -10.99 9.29 -8.69
CA LEU A 40 -10.65 8.35 -7.61
C LEU A 40 -9.81 9.02 -6.52
N SER A 41 -8.84 9.87 -6.87
CA SER A 41 -8.03 10.60 -5.89
C SER A 41 -8.86 11.60 -5.07
N LEU A 42 -9.81 12.28 -5.71
CA LEU A 42 -10.71 13.25 -5.06
C LEU A 42 -11.66 12.54 -4.09
N VAL A 43 -12.21 11.40 -4.48
CA VAL A 43 -13.09 10.59 -3.62
C VAL A 43 -12.33 10.04 -2.41
N ILE A 44 -11.11 9.53 -2.60
CA ILE A 44 -10.29 9.03 -1.48
C ILE A 44 -9.92 10.18 -0.53
N SER A 45 -9.53 11.34 -1.07
CA SER A 45 -9.24 12.52 -0.25
C SER A 45 -10.46 12.96 0.57
N TRP A 46 -11.65 12.94 -0.02
CA TRP A 46 -12.89 13.29 0.65
C TRP A 46 -13.27 12.28 1.75
N ILE A 47 -13.12 10.98 1.50
CA ILE A 47 -13.39 9.94 2.51
C ILE A 47 -12.45 10.11 3.71
N VAL A 48 -11.16 10.32 3.45
CA VAL A 48 -10.13 10.41 4.50
C VAL A 48 -10.27 11.69 5.32
N SER A 49 -10.73 12.79 4.72
CA SER A 49 -11.06 14.02 5.46
C SER A 49 -12.37 13.94 6.25
N SER A 50 -13.29 13.04 5.88
CA SER A 50 -14.64 12.98 6.47
C SER A 50 -14.79 11.97 7.61
N ILE A 51 -14.03 10.87 7.59
CA ILE A 51 -14.08 9.82 8.64
C ILE A 51 -13.73 10.33 10.05
N PRO A 52 -12.73 11.22 10.25
CA PRO A 52 -12.34 11.68 11.58
C PRO A 52 -13.41 12.53 12.30
N GLN A 53 -14.36 13.12 11.57
CA GLN A 53 -15.41 13.93 12.18
C GLN A 53 -16.41 13.09 13.00
N LEU A 54 -16.51 11.77 12.74
CA LEU A 54 -17.47 10.88 13.39
C LEU A 54 -17.02 10.32 14.75
N PHE A 55 -15.74 10.39 15.10
CA PHE A 55 -15.23 9.78 16.34
C PHE A 55 -14.24 10.70 17.07
N LEU A 56 -14.57 11.00 18.34
CA LEU A 56 -13.70 11.47 19.43
C LEU A 56 -13.43 12.99 19.56
N GLY A 57 -13.41 13.41 20.83
CA GLY A 57 -13.25 14.78 21.31
C GLY A 57 -11.89 15.04 21.99
N THR A 58 -11.24 16.10 21.53
CA THR A 58 -10.29 17.04 22.16
C THR A 58 -9.68 17.81 20.97
N GLU A 59 -10.16 19.03 20.75
CA GLU A 59 -10.10 19.75 19.46
C GLU A 59 -8.68 19.83 18.84
N ILE A 60 -7.64 20.12 19.62
CA ILE A 60 -6.30 20.40 19.08
C ILE A 60 -5.54 19.12 18.68
N TYR A 61 -5.59 18.07 19.50
CA TYR A 61 -4.93 16.79 19.19
C TYR A 61 -5.61 16.08 18.02
N LYS A 62 -6.92 16.26 17.90
CA LYS A 62 -7.72 15.81 16.76
C LYS A 62 -7.24 16.46 15.46
N THR A 63 -7.12 17.78 15.44
CA THR A 63 -6.71 18.52 14.23
C THR A 63 -5.31 18.14 13.74
N ILE A 64 -4.34 17.97 14.64
CA ILE A 64 -2.97 17.61 14.25
C ILE A 64 -2.91 16.19 13.69
N ASN A 65 -3.58 15.22 14.33
CA ASN A 65 -3.62 13.85 13.84
C ASN A 65 -4.34 13.75 12.49
N GLU A 66 -5.43 14.48 12.29
CA GLU A 66 -6.14 14.54 11.00
C GLU A 66 -5.25 15.09 9.88
N ALA A 67 -4.55 16.20 10.13
CA ALA A 67 -3.65 16.78 9.15
C ALA A 67 -2.48 15.84 8.78
N ILE A 68 -1.91 15.15 9.77
CA ILE A 68 -0.84 14.16 9.54
C ILE A 68 -1.38 12.98 8.73
N ILE A 69 -2.54 12.43 9.09
CA ILE A 69 -3.16 11.32 8.36
C ILE A 69 -3.42 11.73 6.91
N VAL A 70 -4.01 12.91 6.66
CA VAL A 70 -4.27 13.42 5.31
C VAL A 70 -2.96 13.57 4.53
N CYS A 71 -1.93 14.21 5.10
CA CYS A 71 -0.64 14.38 4.43
C CYS A 71 0.02 13.04 4.09
N VAL A 72 0.03 12.09 5.04
CA VAL A 72 0.61 10.76 4.87
C VAL A 72 -0.15 9.99 3.80
N VAL A 73 -1.48 10.00 3.85
CA VAL A 73 -2.33 9.35 2.85
C VAL A 73 -2.14 9.98 1.47
N SER A 74 -2.15 11.30 1.35
CA SER A 74 -1.94 12.01 0.08
C SER A 74 -0.55 11.76 -0.51
N PHE A 75 0.48 11.71 0.33
CA PHE A 75 1.83 11.34 -0.09
C PHE A 75 1.87 9.91 -0.62
N PHE A 76 1.23 8.97 0.07
CA PHE A 76 1.17 7.59 -0.37
C PHE A 76 0.35 7.42 -1.63
N ILE A 77 -0.82 8.06 -1.74
CA ILE A 77 -1.60 8.10 -2.99
C ILE A 77 -0.73 8.64 -4.12
N SER A 78 0.08 9.66 -3.90
CA SER A 78 0.97 10.20 -4.94
C SER A 78 2.05 9.19 -5.36
N ILE A 79 2.68 8.47 -4.42
CA ILE A 79 3.64 7.38 -4.73
C ILE A 79 2.95 6.26 -5.51
N ILE A 80 1.77 5.88 -5.04
CA ILE A 80 0.93 4.84 -5.59
C ILE A 80 0.54 5.18 -7.05
N MET A 81 0.14 6.42 -7.31
CA MET A 81 -0.25 6.90 -8.63
C MET A 81 0.94 7.01 -9.58
N ARG A 82 2.11 7.46 -9.11
CA ARG A 82 3.35 7.44 -9.93
C ARG A 82 3.74 6.02 -10.32
N ASN A 83 3.62 5.07 -9.41
CA ASN A 83 3.91 3.66 -9.71
C ASN A 83 2.85 3.03 -10.62
N LYS A 84 1.58 3.41 -10.50
CA LYS A 84 0.52 2.96 -11.41
C LYS A 84 0.78 3.44 -12.84
N ALA A 85 1.15 4.71 -13.02
CA ALA A 85 1.48 5.28 -14.33
C ALA A 85 2.67 4.55 -14.98
N LYS A 86 3.72 4.24 -14.21
CA LYS A 86 4.89 3.49 -14.72
C LYS A 86 4.59 2.02 -15.01
N ASN A 87 3.65 1.39 -14.30
CA ASN A 87 3.28 -0.02 -14.49
C ASN A 87 2.14 -0.25 -15.50
N ASN A 88 1.35 0.78 -15.83
CA ASN A 88 0.27 0.67 -16.83
C ASN A 88 0.78 0.38 -18.24
N GLU A 89 2.07 0.63 -18.51
CA GLU A 89 2.70 0.28 -19.78
C GLU A 89 3.09 -1.20 -19.87
N LEU A 90 3.10 -1.97 -18.77
CA LEU A 90 3.53 -3.38 -18.79
C LEU A 90 2.68 -4.23 -17.83
N ASN A 91 1.48 -4.64 -18.29
CA ASN A 91 0.75 -5.79 -17.74
C ASN A 91 1.48 -7.10 -18.07
N GLN A 92 2.73 -7.20 -17.66
CA GLN A 92 3.56 -8.36 -17.90
C GLN A 92 3.31 -9.39 -16.82
N TYR A 93 3.08 -10.60 -17.28
CA TYR A 93 2.92 -11.78 -16.45
C TYR A 93 3.94 -12.80 -16.90
N VAL A 94 4.33 -13.65 -15.96
CA VAL A 94 5.09 -14.85 -16.24
C VAL A 94 4.28 -16.05 -15.77
N ASN A 95 4.25 -17.09 -16.60
CA ASN A 95 3.64 -18.35 -16.26
C ASN A 95 4.71 -19.31 -15.71
N LEU A 96 4.47 -19.83 -14.50
CA LEU A 96 5.24 -20.92 -13.92
C LEU A 96 4.45 -22.23 -14.09
N ILE A 97 5.14 -23.30 -14.44
CA ILE A 97 4.57 -24.65 -14.54
C ILE A 97 5.17 -25.56 -13.47
N ASN A 98 4.33 -26.38 -12.85
CA ASN A 98 4.78 -27.45 -11.97
C ASN A 98 4.98 -28.73 -12.79
N ASN A 99 6.19 -29.28 -12.80
CA ASN A 99 6.50 -30.49 -13.57
C ASN A 99 5.75 -31.73 -13.08
N ASN A 100 5.38 -31.79 -11.80
CA ASN A 100 4.72 -32.96 -11.23
C ASN A 100 3.21 -32.96 -11.47
N SER A 101 2.57 -31.78 -11.45
CA SER A 101 1.11 -31.66 -11.56
C SER A 101 0.61 -31.06 -12.87
N ASN A 102 1.50 -30.55 -13.72
CA ASN A 102 1.19 -29.73 -14.90
C ASN A 102 0.33 -28.49 -14.59
N GLU A 103 0.24 -28.06 -13.32
CA GLU A 103 -0.43 -26.83 -12.95
C GLU A 103 0.34 -25.62 -13.46
N VAL A 104 -0.38 -24.66 -14.05
CA VAL A 104 0.20 -23.40 -14.52
C VAL A 104 -0.28 -22.27 -13.61
N LYS A 105 0.68 -21.54 -13.04
CA LYS A 105 0.42 -20.40 -12.16
C LYS A 105 0.96 -19.12 -12.78
N ARG A 106 0.06 -18.16 -13.00
CA ARG A 106 0.39 -16.85 -13.53
C ARG A 106 0.81 -15.90 -12.41
N ILE A 107 1.96 -15.25 -12.55
CA ILE A 107 2.46 -14.26 -11.60
C ILE A 107 2.66 -12.92 -12.31
N LYS A 108 2.16 -11.85 -11.70
CA LYS A 108 2.34 -10.49 -12.21
C LYS A 108 3.75 -10.00 -11.93
N ILE A 109 4.40 -9.41 -12.94
CA ILE A 109 5.72 -8.81 -12.79
C ILE A 109 5.58 -7.36 -12.32
N GLY A 110 5.62 -7.14 -11.01
CA GLY A 110 5.61 -5.79 -10.42
C GLY A 110 4.71 -5.66 -9.21
N PHE A 111 4.11 -4.47 -9.07
CA PHE A 111 3.41 -4.08 -7.85
C PHE A 111 2.12 -4.89 -7.63
N ASP A 112 2.00 -5.43 -6.43
CA ASP A 112 0.85 -6.19 -5.93
C ASP A 112 -0.10 -5.28 -5.14
N TRP A 113 -1.14 -4.81 -5.83
CA TRP A 113 -2.17 -3.97 -5.24
C TRP A 113 -2.92 -4.64 -4.10
N PRO A 114 -3.37 -5.91 -4.25
CA PRO A 114 -4.03 -6.60 -3.14
C PRO A 114 -3.17 -6.67 -1.87
N CYS A 115 -1.88 -6.99 -1.98
CA CYS A 115 -1.01 -7.05 -0.81
C CYS A 115 -0.74 -5.67 -0.21
N CYS A 116 -0.65 -4.62 -1.03
CA CYS A 116 -0.47 -3.26 -0.50
C CYS A 116 -1.72 -2.76 0.22
N LEU A 117 -2.90 -2.92 -0.38
CA LEU A 117 -4.15 -2.33 0.11
C LEU A 117 -4.87 -3.22 1.13
N PHE A 118 -4.70 -4.54 1.07
CA PHE A 118 -5.39 -5.47 1.97
C PHE A 118 -4.43 -6.27 2.84
N GLY A 119 -3.13 -5.96 2.81
CA GLY A 119 -2.14 -6.62 3.67
C GLY A 119 -2.48 -6.51 5.16
N PHE A 120 -3.00 -5.35 5.60
CA PHE A 120 -3.42 -5.12 6.99
C PHE A 120 -4.68 -5.89 7.40
N PHE A 121 -5.41 -6.51 6.47
CA PHE A 121 -6.58 -7.32 6.78
C PHE A 121 -6.14 -8.71 7.23
N PHE A 122 -5.46 -8.77 8.38
CA PHE A 122 -4.88 -9.99 8.97
C PHE A 122 -3.98 -10.78 8.00
N GLY A 123 -3.26 -10.10 7.10
CA GLY A 123 -2.34 -10.75 6.18
C GLY A 123 -2.99 -11.73 5.18
N VAL A 124 -4.32 -11.73 5.02
CA VAL A 124 -5.06 -12.63 4.13
C VAL A 124 -4.45 -12.74 2.72
N PRO A 125 -4.13 -11.64 1.99
CA PRO A 125 -3.54 -11.77 0.65
C PRO A 125 -2.17 -12.45 0.64
N LEU A 126 -1.41 -12.42 1.74
CA LEU A 126 -0.13 -13.12 1.87
C LEU A 126 -0.32 -14.62 2.01
N PHE A 127 -1.30 -15.05 2.81
CA PHE A 127 -1.63 -16.46 2.98
C PHE A 127 -2.10 -17.09 1.67
N LEU A 128 -2.91 -16.37 0.88
CA LEU A 128 -3.32 -16.83 -0.46
C LEU A 128 -2.14 -17.00 -1.43
N LYS A 129 -1.05 -16.24 -1.22
CA LYS A 129 0.20 -16.39 -1.96
C LYS A 129 1.17 -17.43 -1.38
N LYS A 130 0.76 -18.15 -0.32
CA LYS A 130 1.57 -19.11 0.45
C LYS A 130 2.75 -18.47 1.21
N LEU A 131 2.72 -17.14 1.41
CA LEU A 131 3.71 -16.38 2.18
C LEU A 131 3.35 -16.39 3.68
N ASN A 132 3.21 -17.59 4.26
CA ASN A 132 2.65 -17.78 5.60
C ASN A 132 3.43 -17.06 6.70
N SER A 133 4.77 -17.04 6.62
CA SER A 133 5.62 -16.36 7.61
C SER A 133 5.35 -14.85 7.65
N TRP A 134 5.25 -14.20 6.48
CA TRP A 134 4.94 -12.77 6.39
C TRP A 134 3.49 -12.48 6.76
N GLY A 135 2.55 -13.36 6.40
CA GLY A 135 1.17 -13.27 6.85
C GLY A 135 1.08 -13.27 8.38
N GLY A 136 1.79 -14.18 9.04
CA GLY A 136 1.85 -14.25 10.51
C GLY A 136 2.44 -12.99 11.16
N VAL A 137 3.52 -12.44 10.60
CA VAL A 137 4.12 -11.19 11.09
C VAL A 137 3.11 -10.03 11.02
N ILE A 138 2.44 -9.84 9.88
CA ILE A 138 1.45 -8.77 9.73
C ILE A 138 0.26 -8.97 10.67
N THR A 139 -0.23 -10.20 10.78
CA THR A 139 -1.31 -10.55 11.72
C THR A 139 -0.93 -10.20 13.16
N GLY A 140 0.28 -10.54 13.60
CA GLY A 140 0.77 -10.18 14.94
C GLY A 140 0.81 -8.67 15.17
N ILE A 141 1.31 -7.91 14.18
CA ILE A 141 1.37 -6.44 14.24
C ILE A 141 -0.05 -5.84 14.32
N VAL A 142 -1.00 -6.36 13.53
CA VAL A 142 -2.40 -5.89 13.53
C VAL A 142 -3.10 -6.22 14.85
N ILE A 143 -2.88 -7.41 15.42
CA ILE A 143 -3.42 -7.77 16.74
C ILE A 143 -2.88 -6.81 17.81
N LEU A 144 -1.57 -6.56 17.80
CA LEU A 144 -0.94 -5.62 18.75
C LEU A 144 -1.51 -4.20 18.60
N TYR A 145 -1.72 -3.74 17.37
CA TYR A 145 -2.38 -2.47 17.09
C TYR A 145 -3.79 -2.41 17.68
N VAL A 146 -4.60 -3.46 17.50
CA VAL A 146 -5.96 -3.53 18.06
C VAL A 146 -5.91 -3.49 19.59
N LEU A 147 -5.07 -4.29 20.22
CA LEU A 147 -4.93 -4.33 21.68
C LEU A 147 -4.54 -2.95 22.24
N LEU A 148 -3.59 -2.26 21.62
CA LEU A 148 -3.17 -0.93 22.07
C LEU A 148 -4.26 0.13 21.92
N ASN A 149 -5.10 0.03 20.89
CA ASN A 149 -6.24 0.94 20.71
C ASN A 149 -7.39 0.68 21.70
N THR A 150 -7.49 -0.51 22.29
CA THR A 150 -8.49 -0.79 23.34
C THR A 150 -8.11 -0.20 24.70
N SER A 151 -6.87 0.27 24.88
CA SER A 151 -6.41 0.86 26.13
C SER A 151 -6.79 2.34 26.23
N GLU A 152 -7.27 2.77 27.41
CA GLU A 152 -7.56 4.18 27.69
C GLU A 152 -6.29 5.03 27.88
N SER A 153 -5.14 4.37 28.08
CA SER A 153 -3.85 5.02 28.32
C SER A 153 -3.43 5.89 27.13
N SER A 154 -3.03 7.13 27.41
CA SER A 154 -2.46 8.05 26.41
C SER A 154 -1.16 7.49 25.81
N HIS A 155 -0.34 6.80 26.61
CA HIS A 155 0.88 6.15 26.12
C HIS A 155 0.56 5.00 25.14
N ALA A 156 -0.48 4.22 25.41
CA ALA A 156 -0.91 3.15 24.53
C ALA A 156 -1.41 3.69 23.17
N ARG A 157 -2.14 4.82 23.18
CA ARG A 157 -2.56 5.51 21.95
C ARG A 157 -1.38 6.02 21.12
N ASN A 158 -0.36 6.60 21.77
CA ASN A 158 0.85 7.02 21.05
C ASN A 158 1.59 5.82 20.44
N ALA A 159 1.68 4.70 21.17
CA ALA A 159 2.28 3.46 20.65
C ALA A 159 1.47 2.89 19.46
N ALA A 160 0.13 2.91 19.55
CA ALA A 160 -0.74 2.47 18.46
C ALA A 160 -0.53 3.30 17.18
N PHE A 161 -0.33 4.62 17.32
CA PHE A 161 -0.03 5.49 16.17
C PHE A 161 1.31 5.13 15.50
N VAL A 162 2.36 4.87 16.30
CA VAL A 162 3.65 4.41 15.75
C VAL A 162 3.50 3.09 15.00
N ILE A 163 2.75 2.13 15.57
CA ILE A 163 2.48 0.85 14.92
C ILE A 163 1.69 1.02 13.63
N PHE A 164 0.73 1.95 13.58
CA PHE A 164 0.01 2.26 12.36
C PHE A 164 0.95 2.70 11.23
N LEU A 165 1.93 3.55 11.53
CA LEU A 165 2.95 3.94 10.55
C LEU A 165 3.80 2.75 10.09
N VAL A 166 4.13 1.83 11.00
CA VAL A 166 4.82 0.56 10.66
C VAL A 166 3.97 -0.28 9.72
N ILE A 167 2.66 -0.44 10.00
CA ILE A 167 1.73 -1.18 9.14
C ILE A 167 1.72 -0.58 7.73
N ILE A 168 1.65 0.75 7.59
CA ILE A 168 1.67 1.39 6.27
C ILE A 168 3.00 1.12 5.54
N GLY A 169 4.14 1.28 6.24
CA GLY A 169 5.45 0.99 5.66
C GLY A 169 5.56 -0.45 5.16
N PHE A 170 5.08 -1.40 5.97
CA PHE A 170 5.03 -2.81 5.61
C PHE A 170 4.10 -3.09 4.43
N SER A 171 2.90 -2.50 4.41
CA SER A 171 1.96 -2.63 3.29
C SER A 171 2.61 -2.25 1.96
N ILE A 172 3.34 -1.15 1.94
CA ILE A 172 4.02 -0.66 0.73
C ILE A 172 5.16 -1.60 0.33
N PHE A 173 5.99 -1.99 1.30
CA PHE A 173 7.06 -2.96 1.10
C PHE A 173 6.50 -4.26 0.47
N LEU A 174 5.41 -4.79 1.02
CA LEU A 174 4.74 -5.98 0.51
C LEU A 174 4.12 -5.75 -0.87
N GLY A 175 3.60 -4.57 -1.15
CA GLY A 175 3.16 -4.19 -2.50
C GLY A 175 4.27 -4.38 -3.54
N PHE A 176 5.52 -4.03 -3.21
CA PHE A 176 6.65 -4.23 -4.12
C PHE A 176 7.19 -5.66 -4.14
N LYS A 177 7.27 -6.31 -2.97
CA LYS A 177 8.00 -7.58 -2.81
C LYS A 177 7.12 -8.83 -2.83
N ALA A 178 5.81 -8.75 -2.63
CA ALA A 178 4.98 -9.95 -2.50
C ALA A 178 5.01 -10.86 -3.74
N ASN A 179 4.98 -10.29 -4.96
CA ASN A 179 5.06 -11.09 -6.19
C ASN A 179 6.43 -11.75 -6.37
N GLU A 180 7.51 -11.02 -6.08
CA GLU A 180 8.87 -11.56 -6.14
C GLU A 180 9.05 -12.72 -5.15
N MET A 181 8.63 -12.53 -3.90
CA MET A 181 8.73 -13.57 -2.86
C MET A 181 7.90 -14.81 -3.22
N ALA A 182 6.68 -14.61 -3.73
CA ALA A 182 5.81 -15.71 -4.16
C ALA A 182 6.43 -16.48 -5.35
N ALA A 183 7.03 -15.78 -6.31
CA ALA A 183 7.72 -16.40 -7.45
C ALA A 183 8.93 -17.21 -6.99
N LYS A 184 9.80 -16.63 -6.13
CA LYS A 184 10.96 -17.33 -5.56
C LYS A 184 10.55 -18.59 -4.82
N GLN A 185 9.56 -18.49 -3.94
CA GLN A 185 9.04 -19.63 -3.19
C GLN A 185 8.49 -20.74 -4.10
N LEU A 186 7.81 -20.40 -5.20
CA LEU A 186 7.34 -21.41 -6.16
C LEU A 186 8.51 -22.10 -6.85
N ILE A 187 9.50 -21.32 -7.30
CA ILE A 187 10.68 -21.86 -7.96
C ILE A 187 11.50 -22.72 -7.00
N ASP A 188 11.62 -22.34 -5.73
CA ASP A 188 12.26 -23.15 -4.68
C ASP A 188 11.52 -24.47 -4.43
N ASN A 189 10.21 -24.52 -4.70
CA ASN A 189 9.38 -25.72 -4.66
C ASN A 189 9.37 -26.51 -6.00
N GLY A 190 10.33 -26.25 -6.91
CA GLY A 190 10.47 -26.99 -8.16
C GLY A 190 9.59 -26.52 -9.32
N TRP A 191 8.95 -25.35 -9.22
CA TRP A 191 8.24 -24.77 -10.36
C TRP A 191 9.23 -24.17 -11.37
N LYS A 192 8.98 -24.36 -12.68
CA LYS A 192 9.81 -23.84 -13.77
C LYS A 192 9.08 -22.78 -14.58
N PHE A 193 9.82 -21.93 -15.28
CA PHE A 193 9.23 -20.99 -16.23
C PHE A 193 8.66 -21.77 -17.43
N LYS A 194 7.44 -21.40 -17.86
CA LYS A 194 6.83 -21.99 -19.05
C LYS A 194 7.59 -21.52 -20.31
N GLU A 195 7.93 -22.45 -21.20
CA GLU A 195 8.59 -22.14 -22.47
C GLU A 195 7.75 -21.21 -23.35
N GLY A 196 8.41 -20.32 -24.10
CA GLY A 196 7.77 -19.39 -25.04
C GLY A 196 7.51 -17.97 -24.50
N GLU A 197 7.90 -17.65 -23.26
CA GLU A 197 7.76 -16.30 -22.66
C GLU A 197 9.11 -15.60 -22.46
N ASP A 198 10.06 -15.77 -23.38
CA ASP A 198 11.47 -15.40 -23.18
C ASP A 198 11.70 -13.94 -22.78
N SER A 199 10.92 -13.00 -23.32
CA SER A 199 11.03 -11.57 -22.99
C SER A 199 10.53 -11.25 -21.57
N ASN A 200 9.38 -11.79 -21.17
CA ASN A 200 8.81 -11.59 -19.84
C ASN A 200 9.61 -12.35 -18.78
N VAL A 201 10.10 -13.55 -19.11
CA VAL A 201 10.99 -14.33 -18.24
C VAL A 201 12.31 -13.60 -18.02
N ALA A 202 12.91 -13.02 -19.07
CA ALA A 202 14.12 -12.23 -18.93
C ALA A 202 13.94 -11.03 -17.99
N LEU A 203 12.85 -10.28 -18.18
CA LEU A 203 12.53 -9.13 -17.35
C LEU A 203 12.22 -9.54 -15.91
N ALA A 204 11.49 -10.63 -15.70
CA ALA A 204 11.23 -11.19 -14.38
C ALA A 204 12.52 -11.62 -13.68
N SER A 205 13.40 -12.35 -14.37
CA SER A 205 14.69 -12.80 -13.83
C SER A 205 15.59 -11.64 -13.43
N GLU A 206 15.68 -10.60 -14.26
CA GLU A 206 16.44 -9.38 -13.95
C GLU A 206 15.84 -8.66 -12.73
N LYS A 207 14.53 -8.38 -12.77
CA LYS A 207 13.84 -7.63 -11.71
C LYS A 207 13.84 -8.33 -10.36
N TRP A 208 13.70 -9.65 -10.36
CA TRP A 208 13.65 -10.46 -9.15
C TRP A 208 15.00 -11.01 -8.73
N ASN A 209 16.05 -10.75 -9.52
CA ASN A 209 17.40 -11.28 -9.32
C ASN A 209 17.39 -12.82 -9.17
N ILE A 210 16.80 -13.51 -10.15
CA ILE A 210 16.72 -14.98 -10.19
C ILE A 210 17.69 -15.48 -11.25
N ASN A 211 18.69 -16.28 -10.84
CA ASN A 211 19.64 -16.88 -11.75
C ASN A 211 18.95 -17.97 -12.59
N ARG A 212 18.89 -17.77 -13.92
CA ARG A 212 18.23 -18.70 -14.85
C ARG A 212 18.98 -20.02 -15.01
N LYS A 213 20.32 -20.00 -14.91
CA LYS A 213 21.17 -21.15 -15.26
C LYS A 213 21.17 -22.23 -14.18
N GLU A 214 21.16 -21.86 -12.90
CA GLU A 214 21.22 -22.83 -11.79
C GLU A 214 19.97 -23.70 -11.62
N LYS A 215 18.81 -23.30 -12.16
CA LYS A 215 17.52 -23.96 -11.85
C LYS A 215 16.87 -24.72 -13.00
N ASN A 216 17.44 -24.66 -14.19
CA ASN A 216 17.00 -25.49 -15.32
C ASN A 216 17.77 -26.81 -15.42
N GLU A 217 18.89 -26.95 -14.69
CA GLU A 217 19.76 -28.13 -14.68
C GLU A 217 19.45 -29.13 -13.54
N LEU A 218 18.48 -28.82 -12.68
CA LEU A 218 17.89 -29.71 -11.68
C LEU A 218 16.50 -30.19 -12.14
#